data_AF-A0ABD2DRU5-F1
#
_entry.id   AF-A0ABD2DRU5-F1
#
_cell.length_a   1.000
_cell.length_b   1.000
_cell.length_c   1.000
_cell.angle_alpha   90.00
_cell.angle_beta   90.00
_cell.angle_gamma   90.00
#
_symmetry.space_group_name_H-M   'P 1'
#
loop_
_entity.id
_entity.type
_entity.pdbx_description
1 polymer ?
#
loop_
_entity_poly.entity_id
_entity_poly.type
_entity_poly.pdbx_seq_one_letter_code
_entity_poly.pdbx_strand_id
1 'polypeptide(L)' 'VEIYKSFRPGDIVLAKVISLGDAQSNYLLTTAENELGVVVAHSESGVQMVPISWCEMQCPKTHIKEFRKVARVQPEFLQT' A
#
# COMPACT_ATOMS: atom_id res chain seq x y z
N VAL A 1 10.90 -9.55 -4.37
CA VAL A 1 9.65 -8.77 -4.25
C VAL A 1 9.13 -8.53 -5.65
N GLU A 2 7.92 -8.98 -5.95
CA GLU A 2 7.30 -8.74 -7.25
C GLU A 2 6.49 -7.45 -7.17
N ILE A 3 6.93 -6.41 -7.89
CA ILE A 3 6.34 -5.07 -7.83
C ILE A 3 4.84 -5.12 -8.18
N TYR A 4 4.48 -5.91 -9.20
CA TYR A 4 3.11 -6.08 -9.67
C TYR A 4 2.17 -6.73 -8.64
N LYS A 5 2.71 -7.47 -7.66
CA LYS A 5 1.95 -8.03 -6.53
C LYS A 5 1.96 -7.14 -5.29
N SER A 6 2.76 -6.08 -5.31
CA SER A 6 2.99 -5.23 -4.14
C SER A 6 2.22 -3.93 -4.24
N PHE A 7 2.20 -3.31 -5.42
CA PHE A 7 1.61 -1.98 -5.64
C PHE A 7 0.79 -1.95 -6.93
N ARG A 8 -0.29 -1.18 -6.92
CA ARG A 8 -1.04 -0.81 -8.13
C ARG A 8 -1.17 0.70 -8.26
N PRO A 9 -1.33 1.22 -9.49
CA PRO A 9 -1.65 2.63 -9.70
C PRO A 9 -2.93 3.03 -8.95
N GLY A 10 -2.90 4.18 -8.27
CA GLY A 10 -4.03 4.67 -7.46
C GLY A 10 -4.00 4.25 -5.99
N ASP A 11 -3.03 3.44 -5.59
CA ASP A 11 -2.83 3.06 -4.19
C ASP A 11 -2.18 4.17 -3.38
N ILE A 12 -2.61 4.30 -2.13
CA ILE A 12 -1.94 5.15 -1.15
C ILE A 12 -0.96 4.28 -0.37
N VAL A 13 0.31 4.63 -0.46
CA VAL A 13 1.42 3.86 0.13
C VAL A 13 2.12 4.72 1.18
N LEU A 14 2.23 4.18 2.38
CA LEU A 14 3.10 4.73 3.42
C LEU A 14 4.51 4.20 3.22
N ALA A 15 5.46 5.10 3.03
CA ALA A 15 6.86 4.76 2.80
C ALA A 15 7.78 5.74 3.54
N LYS A 16 9.01 5.31 3.79
CA LYS A 16 10.05 6.09 4.45
C LYS A 16 11.03 6.64 3.43
N VAL A 17 11.40 7.91 3.55
CA VAL A 17 12.40 8.54 2.69
C VAL A 17 13.79 8.06 3.11
N ILE A 18 14.53 7.45 2.19
CA ILE A 18 15.95 7.09 2.39
C ILE A 18 16.86 8.21 1.90
N SER A 19 16.51 8.82 0.77
CA SER A 19 17.30 9.88 0.15
C SER A 19 16.40 10.84 -0.60
N LEU A 20 16.79 12.12 -0.61
CA LEU A 20 16.09 13.17 -1.35
C LEU A 20 16.42 13.15 -2.86
N GLY A 21 17.36 12.28 -3.27
CA GLY A 21 17.79 12.15 -4.66
C GLY A 21 18.75 13.25 -5.12
N ASP A 22 19.27 13.06 -6.34
CA ASP A 22 20.08 14.04 -7.09
C ASP A 22 19.17 14.90 -8.01
N ALA A 23 19.77 15.82 -8.77
CA ALA A 23 19.25 16.93 -9.60
C ALA A 23 17.90 16.75 -10.35
N GLN A 24 17.39 15.53 -10.47
CA GLN A 24 16.06 15.23 -11.01
C GLN A 24 14.92 15.27 -9.95
N SER A 25 15.21 15.64 -8.70
CA SER A 25 14.19 15.84 -7.63
C SER A 25 13.34 14.60 -7.31
N ASN A 26 13.90 13.39 -7.49
CA ASN A 26 13.22 12.13 -7.21
C ASN A 26 13.57 11.62 -5.81
N TYR A 27 12.56 11.51 -4.95
CA TYR A 27 12.74 10.91 -3.62
C TYR A 27 12.93 9.39 -3.72
N LEU A 28 13.97 8.88 -3.07
CA LEU A 28 14.15 7.45 -2.87
C LEU A 28 13.39 7.01 -1.62
N LEU A 29 12.40 6.16 -1.81
CA LEU A 29 11.50 5.68 -0.76
C LEU A 29 11.73 4.19 -0.48
N THR A 30 11.44 3.75 0.75
CA THR A 30 11.41 2.34 1.13
C THR A 30 10.15 1.94 1.86
N THR A 31 9.76 0.70 1.63
CA THR A 31 8.70 -0.01 2.35
C THR A 31 9.25 -1.28 3.01
N ALA A 32 10.52 -1.31 3.41
CA ALA A 32 11.13 -2.52 3.96
C ALA A 32 10.58 -2.93 5.33
N GLU A 33 10.02 -1.99 6.08
CA GLU A 33 9.45 -2.21 7.42
C GLU A 33 7.99 -2.75 7.33
N ASN A 34 7.49 -3.38 8.39
CA ASN A 34 6.17 -4.03 8.42
C ASN A 34 5.01 -3.02 8.47
N GLU A 35 5.28 -1.87 9.07
CA GLU A 35 4.39 -0.73 9.19
C GLU A 35 4.30 0.06 7.86
N LEU A 36 5.16 -0.25 6.88
CA LEU A 36 5.27 0.46 5.60
C LEU A 36 4.75 -0.40 4.44
N GLY A 37 3.94 0.22 3.57
CA GLY A 37 3.23 -0.47 2.51
C GLY A 37 1.93 0.24 2.14
N VAL A 38 1.07 -0.47 1.42
CA VAL A 38 -0.25 -0.01 0.99
C VAL A 38 -1.15 0.12 2.22
N VAL A 39 -1.67 1.33 2.45
CA VAL A 39 -2.62 1.63 3.55
C VAL A 39 -4.05 1.73 3.04
N VAL A 40 -4.23 2.28 1.83
CA VAL A 40 -5.54 2.39 1.18
C VAL A 40 -5.41 1.88 -0.24
N ALA A 41 -6.31 0.96 -0.59
CA ALA A 41 -6.44 0.39 -1.91
C ALA A 41 -7.91 0.44 -2.33
N HIS A 42 -8.15 0.65 -3.62
CA HIS A 42 -9.47 0.53 -4.22
C HIS A 42 -9.52 -0.71 -5.10
N SER A 43 -10.63 -1.44 -5.05
CA SER A 43 -10.91 -2.52 -5.99
C SER A 43 -11.31 -1.96 -7.35
N GLU A 44 -11.36 -2.81 -8.38
CA GLU A 44 -11.88 -2.43 -9.71
C GLU A 44 -13.31 -1.87 -9.67
N SER A 45 -14.08 -2.22 -8.63
CA SER A 45 -15.42 -1.68 -8.39
C SER A 45 -15.43 -0.30 -7.72
N GLY A 46 -14.27 0.32 -7.51
CA GLY A 46 -14.12 1.63 -6.86
C GLY A 46 -14.35 1.60 -5.35
N VAL A 47 -14.35 0.43 -4.72
CA VAL A 47 -14.60 0.28 -3.27
C VAL A 47 -13.29 0.10 -2.54
N GLN A 48 -13.15 0.74 -1.38
CA GLN A 48 -12.01 0.55 -0.51
C GLN A 48 -11.89 -0.92 -0.08
N MET A 49 -10.71 -1.50 -0.31
CA MET A 49 -10.41 -2.87 0.07
C MET A 49 -10.01 -2.96 1.53
N VAL A 50 -10.27 -4.10 2.14
CA VAL A 50 -9.86 -4.40 3.51
C VAL A 50 -8.62 -5.30 3.53
N PRO A 51 -7.64 -5.03 4.40
CA PRO A 51 -6.49 -5.90 4.55
C PRO A 51 -6.90 -7.23 5.19
N ILE A 52 -6.53 -8.35 4.57
CA ILE A 52 -6.80 -9.69 5.11
C ILE A 52 -5.51 -10.41 5.54
N SER A 53 -4.39 -10.06 4.92
CA SER A 53 -3.07 -10.56 5.27
C SER A 53 -2.00 -9.53 4.91
N TRP A 54 -0.74 -9.81 5.23
CA TRP A 54 0.41 -8.99 4.87
C TRP A 54 0.60 -8.81 3.35
N CYS A 55 0.04 -9.72 2.55
CA CYS A 55 0.24 -9.77 1.10
C CYS A 55 -1.07 -9.64 0.31
N GLU A 56 -2.22 -9.56 0.97
CA GLU A 56 -3.52 -9.62 0.32
C GLU A 56 -4.50 -8.62 0.92
N MET A 57 -5.24 -7.94 0.03
CA MET A 57 -6.41 -7.15 0.34
C MET A 57 -7.63 -7.77 -0.32
N GLN A 58 -8.79 -7.64 0.31
CA GLN A 58 -10.04 -8.19 -0.21
C GLN A 58 -11.07 -7.08 -0.39
N CYS A 59 -11.80 -7.11 -1.51
CA CYS A 59 -12.93 -6.21 -1.69
C CYS A 59 -14.11 -6.70 -0.83
N PRO A 60 -14.70 -5.85 0.02
CA PRO A 60 -15.83 -6.25 0.86
C PRO A 60 -17.13 -6.53 0.07
N LYS A 61 -17.25 -6.04 -1.18
CA LYS A 61 -18.45 -6.27 -2.02
C LYS A 61 -18.34 -7.50 -2.91
N THR A 62 -17.24 -7.64 -3.63
CA THR A 62 -17.05 -8.73 -4.60
C THR A 62 -16.35 -9.94 -4.00
N HIS A 63 -15.79 -9.80 -2.79
CA HIS A 63 -14.95 -10.79 -2.13
C HIS A 63 -13.70 -11.23 -2.91
N ILE A 64 -13.36 -10.51 -3.98
CA ILE A 64 -12.15 -10.75 -4.76
C ILE A 64 -10.94 -10.35 -3.92
N LYS A 65 -9.95 -11.25 -3.89
CA LYS A 65 -8.65 -11.04 -3.24
C LYS A 65 -7.66 -10.53 -4.27
N GLU A 66 -6.94 -9.48 -3.91
CA GLU A 66 -5.87 -8.91 -4.72
C GLU A 66 -4.59 -8.87 -3.90
N PHE A 67 -3.46 -9.15 -4.57
CA PHE A 67 -2.16 -9.06 -3.94
C PHE A 67 -1.74 -7.59 -3.81
N ARG A 68 -1.37 -7.19 -2.59
CA ARG A 68 -0.79 -5.89 -2.24
C ARG A 68 0.19 -6.07 -1.09
N LYS A 69 1.23 -5.25 -1.02
CA LYS A 69 2.11 -5.21 0.16
C LYS A 69 1.42 -4.40 1.26
N VAL A 70 0.66 -5.07 2.10
CA VAL A 70 -0.18 -4.42 3.11
C VAL A 70 0.66 -3.92 4.28
N ALA A 71 0.52 -2.64 4.62
CA ALA A 71 1.08 -2.08 5.84
C ALA A 71 0.27 -2.51 7.05
N ARG A 72 0.93 -2.87 8.16
CA ARG A 72 0.25 -2.94 9.46
C ARG A 72 0.08 -1.53 10.00
N VAL A 73 -1.00 -0.88 9.58
CA VAL A 73 -1.40 0.43 10.07
C VAL A 73 -1.74 0.34 11.55
N GLN A 74 -1.05 1.15 12.37
CA GLN A 74 -1.51 1.40 13.73
C GLN A 74 -2.80 2.22 13.65
N PRO A 75 -3.81 1.96 14.52
CA PRO A 75 -5.12 2.64 14.47
C PRO A 75 -5.04 4.17 14.47
N GLU A 76 -3.96 4.70 15.04
CA GLU A 76 -3.63 6.13 15.15
C GLU A 76 -3.51 6.83 13.79
N PHE A 77 -3.15 6.11 12.72
CA PHE A 77 -3.00 6.67 11.37
C PHE A 77 -4.25 6.54 10.49
N LEU A 78 -5.33 5.91 11.00
CA LEU A 78 -6.58 5.68 10.26
C LEU A 78 -7.66 6.74 10.54
N GLN A 79 -7.40 7.72 11.40
CA GLN A 79 -8.30 8.86 11.63
C GLN A 79 -8.06 9.91 10.55
N THR A 80 -8.86 9.88 9.48
CA THR A 80 -9.02 11.02 8.55
C THR A 80 -10.48 11.42 8.49
#